data_AF-A0AAU8KEA0-F1
#
_entry.id   AF-A0AAU8KEA0-F1
#
_cell.length_a   1.000
_cell.length_b   1.000
_cell.length_c   1.000
_cell.angle_alpha   90.00
_cell.angle_beta   90.00
_cell.angle_gamma   90.00
#
_symmetry.space_group_name_H-M   'P 1'
#
loop_
_entity.id
_entity.type
_entity.pdbx_description
1 polymer ?
#
loop_
_entity_poly.entity_id
_entity_poly.type
_entity_poly.pdbx_seq_one_letter_code
_entity_poly.pdbx_strand_id
1 'polypeptide(L)'
;MRAGPVSAFDVVGALGKGYRPEQVDRMVATLTAEGDRALAEVARLTGRVEELLAEAARLAEAVATLPVQDYAELGERAQRILALAEDEARELEVGAMAAGQALRDEAEAAGRAAGDAAREAADAVREAADRAAAERVAAAVRDAEELLAAARQDAEEVRAAAASAMAATRERTASVLAHQEQEHAERRKAAEAELAAGEAALEARHAELTERAEALLAEAGRHLAATQEAARHGQEDAEARAAELLAEARVREERVVRETERILREHEEGREEVQAHMAHVRSSLAALTGRVTPEENADEGA
;
A
#
# COMPACT_ATOMS: atom_id res chain seq x y z
N MET A 1 24.31 -33.54 -50.79
CA MET A 1 22.87 -33.19 -50.89
C MET A 1 22.62 -32.73 -52.32
N ARG A 2 22.02 -33.58 -53.16
CA ARG A 2 21.53 -33.14 -54.48
C ARG A 2 20.24 -32.39 -54.21
N ALA A 3 20.19 -31.11 -54.55
CA ALA A 3 18.93 -30.37 -54.59
C ALA A 3 18.01 -31.14 -55.55
N GLY A 4 16.89 -31.63 -55.03
CA GLY A 4 15.81 -32.15 -55.87
C GLY A 4 15.31 -31.04 -56.80
N PRO A 5 14.65 -31.39 -57.92
CA PRO A 5 14.08 -30.39 -58.82
C PRO A 5 13.18 -29.44 -58.02
N VAL A 6 13.48 -28.14 -58.09
CA VAL A 6 12.69 -27.07 -57.48
C VAL A 6 11.36 -27.03 -58.21
N SER A 7 10.26 -27.18 -57.47
CA SER A 7 8.91 -27.14 -58.03
C SER A 7 8.65 -25.78 -58.66
N ALA A 8 8.02 -25.73 -59.83
CA ALA A 8 7.54 -24.48 -60.42
C ALA A 8 6.42 -23.84 -59.58
N PHE A 9 5.82 -24.61 -58.67
CA PHE A 9 4.76 -24.21 -57.75
C PHE A 9 5.22 -24.27 -56.29
N ASP A 10 6.46 -23.84 -56.02
CA ASP A 10 6.99 -23.53 -54.68
C ASP A 10 6.26 -22.29 -54.07
N VAL A 11 4.94 -22.30 -54.07
CA VAL A 11 4.15 -21.47 -53.17
C VAL A 11 4.16 -22.21 -51.84
N VAL A 12 5.24 -22.02 -51.08
CA VAL A 12 5.25 -22.29 -49.65
C VAL A 12 4.19 -21.37 -49.06
N GLY A 13 2.96 -21.88 -48.93
CA GLY A 13 1.94 -21.24 -48.14
C GLY A 13 2.57 -20.97 -46.78
N ALA A 14 2.75 -19.69 -46.44
CA ALA A 14 3.29 -19.29 -45.16
C ALA A 14 2.48 -20.03 -44.09
N LEU A 15 3.11 -20.98 -43.37
CA LEU A 15 2.52 -21.85 -42.33
C LEU A 15 1.87 -23.17 -42.79
N GLY A 16 2.25 -23.76 -43.93
CA GLY A 16 1.86 -25.14 -44.27
C GLY A 16 0.41 -25.31 -44.74
N LYS A 17 -0.21 -24.22 -45.20
CA LYS A 17 -1.56 -24.19 -45.75
C LYS A 17 -1.49 -24.01 -47.26
N GLY A 18 -1.78 -25.07 -48.01
CA GLY A 18 -1.79 -25.09 -49.47
C GLY A 18 -1.87 -26.52 -50.01
N TYR A 19 -2.14 -26.66 -51.31
CA TYR A 19 -2.00 -27.96 -51.99
C TYR A 19 -0.55 -28.43 -51.88
N ARG A 20 -0.33 -29.73 -51.68
CA ARG A 20 1.02 -30.28 -51.63
C ARG A 20 1.69 -30.06 -53.00
N PRO A 21 2.83 -29.36 -53.08
CA PRO A 21 3.49 -29.06 -54.35
C PRO A 21 3.71 -30.32 -55.20
N GLU A 22 4.04 -31.46 -54.58
CA GLU A 22 4.28 -32.73 -55.29
C GLU A 22 3.00 -33.34 -55.87
N GLN A 23 1.82 -32.99 -55.35
CA GLN A 23 0.54 -33.39 -55.94
C GLN A 23 0.21 -32.51 -57.14
N VAL A 24 0.45 -31.20 -57.01
CA VAL A 24 0.23 -30.23 -58.10
C VAL A 24 1.18 -30.52 -59.27
N ASP A 25 2.46 -30.70 -58.99
CA ASP A 25 3.48 -31.01 -60.01
C ASP A 25 3.16 -32.29 -60.78
N ARG A 26 2.72 -33.34 -60.09
CA ARG A 26 2.32 -34.59 -60.75
C ARG A 26 1.11 -34.37 -61.66
N MET A 27 0.11 -33.65 -61.20
CA MET A 27 -1.07 -33.36 -62.00
C MET A 27 -0.73 -32.51 -63.22
N VAL A 28 0.05 -31.44 -63.03
CA VAL A 28 0.51 -30.58 -64.12
C VAL A 28 1.34 -31.37 -65.12
N ALA A 29 2.26 -32.22 -64.67
CA ALA A 29 3.03 -33.07 -65.57
C ALA A 29 2.15 -34.02 -66.40
N THR A 30 1.11 -34.62 -65.80
CA THR A 30 0.15 -35.46 -66.52
C THR A 30 -0.60 -34.65 -67.57
N LEU A 31 -1.17 -33.49 -67.21
CA LEU A 31 -1.92 -32.63 -68.13
C LEU A 31 -1.03 -32.09 -69.26
N THR A 32 0.20 -31.70 -68.96
CA THR A 32 1.18 -31.27 -69.99
C THR A 32 1.47 -32.41 -70.96
N ALA A 33 1.72 -33.63 -70.45
CA ALA A 33 1.96 -34.78 -71.31
C ALA A 33 0.72 -35.17 -72.17
N GLU A 34 -0.49 -34.96 -71.65
CA GLU A 34 -1.73 -35.12 -72.44
C GLU A 34 -1.85 -34.05 -73.52
N GLY A 35 -1.57 -32.79 -73.19
CA GLY A 35 -1.54 -31.68 -74.14
C GLY A 35 -0.51 -31.89 -75.25
N ASP A 36 0.71 -32.32 -74.90
CA ASP A 36 1.77 -32.62 -75.86
C ASP A 36 1.36 -33.76 -76.82
N ARG A 37 0.71 -34.81 -76.31
CA ARG A 37 0.17 -35.90 -77.15
C ARG A 37 -0.92 -35.40 -78.09
N ALA A 38 -1.83 -34.56 -77.61
CA ALA A 38 -2.89 -33.99 -78.43
C ALA A 38 -2.32 -33.09 -79.54
N LEU A 39 -1.33 -32.26 -79.22
CA LEU A 39 -0.65 -31.41 -80.21
C LEU A 39 0.12 -32.22 -81.25
N ALA A 40 0.80 -33.29 -80.84
CA ALA A 40 1.48 -34.20 -81.76
C ALA A 40 0.50 -34.87 -82.73
N GLU A 41 -0.68 -35.26 -82.24
CA GLU A 41 -1.73 -35.86 -83.07
C GLU A 41 -2.32 -34.84 -84.06
N VAL A 42 -2.55 -33.60 -83.63
CA VAL A 42 -2.97 -32.51 -84.53
C VAL A 42 -1.94 -32.29 -85.64
N ALA A 43 -0.65 -32.27 -85.30
CA ALA A 43 0.41 -32.14 -86.29
C ALA A 43 0.43 -33.32 -87.29
N ARG A 44 0.25 -34.56 -86.80
CA ARG A 44 0.17 -35.77 -87.64
C ARG A 44 -1.01 -35.71 -88.61
N LEU A 45 -2.20 -35.34 -88.11
CA LEU A 45 -3.41 -35.23 -88.92
C LEU A 45 -3.30 -34.10 -89.94
N THR A 46 -2.72 -32.96 -89.56
CA THR A 46 -2.46 -31.84 -90.47
C THR A 46 -1.55 -32.26 -91.62
N GLY A 47 -0.44 -32.92 -91.32
CA GLY A 47 0.45 -33.46 -92.37
C GLY A 47 -0.25 -34.46 -93.28
N ARG A 48 -1.13 -35.31 -92.73
CA ARG A 48 -1.93 -36.25 -93.54
C ARG A 48 -2.90 -35.53 -94.48
N VAL A 49 -3.52 -34.44 -94.03
CA VAL A 49 -4.39 -33.61 -94.89
C VAL A 49 -3.59 -32.98 -96.02
N GLU A 50 -2.41 -32.43 -95.74
CA GLU A 50 -1.53 -31.87 -96.77
C GLU A 50 -1.10 -32.90 -97.82
N GLU A 51 -0.74 -34.12 -97.40
CA GLU A 51 -0.43 -35.23 -98.31
C GLU A 51 -1.61 -35.57 -99.23
N LEU A 52 -2.81 -35.67 -98.65
CA LEU A 52 -4.03 -36.01 -99.40
C LEU A 52 -4.41 -34.90 -100.38
N LEU A 53 -4.26 -33.62 -99.99
CA LEU A 53 -4.50 -32.49 -100.88
C LEU A 53 -3.50 -32.45 -102.04
N ALA A 54 -2.23 -32.74 -101.78
CA ALA A 54 -1.21 -32.81 -102.82
C ALA A 54 -1.47 -33.97 -103.81
N GLU A 55 -1.88 -35.13 -103.32
CA GLU A 55 -2.27 -36.26 -104.18
C GLU A 55 -3.52 -35.94 -105.00
N ALA A 56 -4.54 -35.33 -104.40
CA ALA A 56 -5.74 -34.90 -105.10
C ALA A 56 -5.41 -33.90 -106.22
N ALA A 57 -4.52 -32.94 -105.97
CA ALA A 57 -4.06 -31.99 -106.98
C ALA A 57 -3.32 -32.69 -108.14
N ARG A 58 -2.42 -33.65 -107.85
CA ARG A 58 -1.75 -34.46 -108.88
C ARG A 58 -2.74 -35.24 -109.73
N LEU A 59 -3.74 -35.87 -109.10
CA LEU A 59 -4.78 -36.62 -109.81
C LEU A 59 -5.64 -35.70 -110.69
N ALA A 60 -6.00 -34.52 -110.18
CA ALA A 60 -6.76 -33.52 -110.96
C ALA A 60 -5.97 -33.04 -112.18
N GLU A 61 -4.66 -32.79 -112.04
CA GLU A 61 -3.79 -32.42 -113.16
C GLU A 61 -3.69 -33.56 -114.19
N ALA A 62 -3.51 -34.81 -113.74
CA ALA A 62 -3.49 -35.97 -114.63
C ALA A 62 -4.80 -36.11 -115.42
N VAL A 63 -5.95 -35.96 -114.76
CA VAL A 63 -7.27 -36.00 -115.41
C VAL A 63 -7.44 -34.84 -116.40
N ALA A 64 -6.96 -33.65 -116.08
CA ALA A 64 -7.04 -32.48 -116.97
C ALA A 64 -6.25 -32.65 -118.28
N THR A 65 -5.22 -33.51 -118.31
CA THR A 65 -4.49 -33.83 -119.55
C THR A 65 -5.21 -34.81 -120.46
N LEU A 66 -6.24 -35.50 -119.97
CA LEU A 66 -7.03 -36.43 -120.78
C LEU A 66 -8.04 -35.65 -121.64
N PRO A 67 -8.24 -36.05 -122.91
CA PRO A 67 -9.29 -35.45 -123.73
C PRO A 67 -10.67 -35.70 -123.10
N VAL A 68 -11.53 -34.69 -123.12
CA VAL A 68 -12.93 -34.83 -122.68
C VAL A 68 -13.61 -35.88 -123.56
N GLN A 69 -13.98 -37.01 -122.96
CA GLN A 69 -14.62 -38.11 -123.65
C GLN A 69 -16.13 -38.06 -123.41
N ASP A 70 -16.89 -37.93 -124.49
CA ASP A 70 -18.36 -38.07 -124.47
C ASP A 70 -18.83 -39.50 -124.79
N TYR A 71 -17.88 -40.39 -125.15
CA TYR A 71 -18.15 -41.76 -125.59
C TYR A 71 -19.23 -41.88 -126.68
N ALA A 72 -19.43 -40.85 -127.51
CA ALA A 72 -20.44 -40.84 -128.57
C ALA A 72 -20.23 -41.97 -129.58
N GLU A 73 -18.97 -42.31 -129.87
CA GLU A 73 -18.58 -43.38 -130.79
C GLU A 73 -18.98 -44.79 -130.29
N LEU A 74 -19.20 -44.96 -128.99
CA LEU A 74 -19.65 -46.22 -128.36
C LEU A 74 -21.19 -46.30 -128.25
N GLY A 75 -21.90 -45.25 -128.64
CA GLY A 75 -23.37 -45.16 -128.69
C GLY A 75 -24.03 -44.69 -127.38
N GLU A 76 -25.34 -44.43 -127.44
CA GLU A 76 -26.12 -43.81 -126.34
C GLU A 76 -26.01 -44.54 -124.99
N ARG A 77 -25.78 -45.86 -125.00
CA ARG A 77 -25.65 -46.63 -123.76
C ARG A 77 -24.40 -46.23 -122.98
N ALA A 78 -23.29 -45.93 -123.67
CA ALA A 78 -22.06 -45.47 -123.03
C ALA A 78 -22.22 -44.05 -122.47
N GLN A 79 -22.87 -43.16 -123.20
CA GLN A 79 -23.22 -41.81 -122.75
C GLN A 79 -24.09 -41.81 -121.48
N ARG A 80 -25.10 -42.70 -121.41
CA ARG A 80 -25.93 -42.84 -120.21
C ARG A 80 -25.13 -43.34 -118.99
N ILE A 81 -24.14 -44.20 -119.20
CA ILE A 81 -23.27 -44.68 -118.12
C ILE A 81 -22.36 -43.53 -117.63
N LEU A 82 -21.81 -42.72 -118.54
CA LEU A 82 -21.01 -41.55 -118.18
C LEU A 82 -21.84 -40.54 -117.37
N ALA A 83 -23.04 -40.19 -117.85
CA ALA A 83 -23.92 -39.26 -117.14
C ALA A 83 -24.27 -39.75 -115.72
N LEU A 84 -24.56 -41.04 -115.57
CA LEU A 84 -24.80 -41.64 -114.26
C LEU A 84 -23.57 -41.56 -113.34
N ALA A 85 -22.38 -41.79 -113.88
CA ALA A 85 -21.14 -41.68 -113.11
C ALA A 85 -20.84 -40.24 -112.68
N GLU A 86 -21.16 -39.25 -113.51
CA GLU A 86 -21.02 -37.82 -113.19
C GLU A 86 -22.06 -37.34 -112.17
N ASP A 87 -23.29 -37.87 -112.21
CA ASP A 87 -24.31 -37.64 -111.19
C ASP A 87 -23.85 -38.25 -109.84
N GLU A 88 -23.42 -39.51 -109.83
CA GLU A 88 -22.91 -40.19 -108.64
C GLU A 88 -21.69 -39.48 -108.04
N ALA A 89 -20.75 -39.02 -108.88
CA ALA A 89 -19.58 -38.28 -108.42
C ALA A 89 -19.96 -36.96 -107.72
N ARG A 90 -20.95 -36.22 -108.27
CA ARG A 90 -21.47 -35.00 -107.64
C ARG A 90 -22.19 -35.29 -106.32
N GLU A 91 -22.99 -36.35 -106.27
CA GLU A 91 -23.65 -36.77 -105.03
C GLU A 91 -22.62 -37.16 -103.95
N LEU A 92 -21.56 -37.88 -104.32
CA LEU A 92 -20.46 -38.23 -103.44
C LEU A 92 -19.71 -36.98 -102.93
N GLU A 93 -19.43 -36.00 -103.79
CA GLU A 93 -18.77 -34.75 -103.39
C GLU A 93 -19.61 -33.97 -102.38
N VAL A 94 -20.90 -33.76 -102.67
CA VAL A 94 -21.83 -33.08 -101.76
C VAL A 94 -21.96 -33.83 -100.44
N GLY A 95 -22.07 -35.17 -100.50
CA GLY A 95 -22.13 -36.04 -99.33
C GLY A 95 -20.87 -35.96 -98.47
N ALA A 96 -19.69 -35.97 -99.08
CA ALA A 96 -18.40 -35.86 -98.38
C ALA A 96 -18.23 -34.49 -97.71
N MET A 97 -18.61 -33.40 -98.40
CA MET A 97 -18.58 -32.05 -97.81
C MET A 97 -19.52 -31.93 -96.61
N ALA A 98 -20.75 -32.45 -96.73
CA ALA A 98 -21.73 -32.45 -95.64
C ALA A 98 -21.24 -33.29 -94.44
N ALA A 99 -20.69 -34.49 -94.69
CA ALA A 99 -20.13 -35.34 -93.64
C ALA A 99 -18.94 -34.67 -92.94
N GLY A 100 -18.05 -34.03 -93.70
CA GLY A 100 -16.92 -33.28 -93.15
C GLY A 100 -17.36 -32.09 -92.30
N GLN A 101 -18.42 -31.37 -92.71
CA GLN A 101 -18.98 -30.29 -91.91
C GLN A 101 -19.61 -30.81 -90.62
N ALA A 102 -20.40 -31.88 -90.68
CA ALA A 102 -21.01 -32.50 -89.50
C ALA A 102 -19.96 -32.96 -88.47
N LEU A 103 -18.86 -33.58 -88.92
CA LEU A 103 -17.76 -33.98 -88.04
C LEU A 103 -17.06 -32.78 -87.38
N ARG A 104 -16.89 -31.66 -88.10
CA ARG A 104 -16.33 -30.43 -87.52
C ARG A 104 -17.26 -29.86 -86.44
N ASP A 105 -18.55 -29.75 -86.75
CA ASP A 105 -19.55 -29.22 -85.82
C ASP A 105 -19.66 -30.07 -84.55
N GLU A 106 -19.59 -31.41 -84.69
CA GLU A 106 -19.57 -32.35 -83.57
C GLU A 106 -18.31 -32.18 -82.71
N ALA A 107 -17.13 -32.10 -83.33
CA ALA A 107 -15.86 -31.90 -82.62
C ALA A 107 -15.83 -30.56 -81.87
N GLU A 108 -16.33 -29.49 -82.48
CA GLU A 108 -16.43 -28.18 -81.82
C GLU A 108 -17.41 -28.20 -80.64
N ALA A 109 -18.57 -28.86 -80.79
CA ALA A 109 -19.54 -29.00 -79.72
C ALA A 109 -18.96 -29.80 -78.54
N ALA A 110 -18.26 -30.90 -78.82
CA ALA A 110 -17.56 -31.69 -77.81
C ALA A 110 -16.47 -30.88 -77.10
N GLY A 111 -15.69 -30.08 -77.84
CA GLY A 111 -14.67 -29.20 -77.27
C GLY A 111 -15.25 -28.12 -76.35
N ARG A 112 -16.34 -27.47 -76.76
CA ARG A 112 -17.06 -26.50 -75.91
C ARG A 112 -17.59 -27.16 -74.63
N ALA A 113 -18.25 -28.31 -74.75
CA ALA A 113 -18.79 -29.04 -73.61
C ALA A 113 -17.70 -29.47 -72.62
N ALA A 114 -16.56 -29.97 -73.10
CA ALA A 114 -15.42 -30.30 -72.25
C ALA A 114 -14.85 -29.06 -71.53
N GLY A 115 -14.76 -27.93 -72.23
CA GLY A 115 -14.30 -26.67 -71.65
C GLY A 115 -15.28 -26.06 -70.63
N ASP A 116 -16.58 -26.20 -70.83
CA ASP A 116 -17.60 -25.81 -69.85
C ASP A 116 -17.52 -26.70 -68.60
N ALA A 117 -17.49 -28.03 -68.78
CA ALA A 117 -17.37 -28.98 -67.68
C ALA A 117 -16.09 -28.78 -66.83
N ALA A 118 -14.96 -28.49 -67.49
CA ALA A 118 -13.70 -28.18 -66.80
C ALA A 118 -13.80 -26.89 -65.97
N ARG A 119 -14.49 -25.87 -66.48
CA ARG A 119 -14.72 -24.61 -65.75
C ARG A 119 -15.61 -24.83 -64.53
N GLU A 120 -16.74 -25.51 -64.70
CA GLU A 120 -17.65 -25.84 -63.59
C GLU A 120 -16.94 -26.66 -62.49
N ALA A 121 -16.13 -27.65 -62.88
CA ALA A 121 -15.34 -28.43 -61.93
C ALA A 121 -14.32 -27.55 -61.18
N ALA A 122 -13.63 -26.65 -61.89
CA ALA A 122 -12.67 -25.73 -61.27
C ALA A 122 -13.37 -24.73 -60.31
N ASP A 123 -14.53 -24.20 -60.68
CA ASP A 123 -15.35 -23.34 -59.82
C ASP A 123 -15.81 -24.08 -58.56
N ALA A 124 -16.32 -25.30 -58.70
CA ALA A 124 -16.74 -26.12 -57.57
C ALA A 124 -15.59 -26.39 -56.58
N VAL A 125 -14.38 -26.67 -57.10
CA VAL A 125 -13.18 -26.85 -56.27
C VAL A 125 -12.80 -25.55 -55.55
N ARG A 126 -12.82 -24.40 -56.24
CA ARG A 126 -12.54 -23.08 -55.64
C ARG A 126 -13.53 -22.77 -54.52
N GLU A 127 -14.82 -22.89 -54.78
CA GLU A 127 -15.85 -22.61 -53.78
C GLU A 127 -15.75 -23.55 -52.56
N ALA A 128 -15.45 -24.83 -52.78
CA ALA A 128 -15.25 -25.79 -51.70
C ALA A 128 -14.02 -25.43 -50.85
N ALA A 129 -12.93 -24.98 -51.48
CA ALA A 129 -11.74 -24.52 -50.79
C ALA A 129 -12.03 -23.25 -49.96
N ASP A 130 -12.76 -22.29 -50.53
CA ASP A 130 -13.15 -21.04 -49.84
C ASP A 130 -14.04 -21.30 -48.63
N ARG A 131 -15.05 -22.16 -48.77
CA ARG A 131 -15.90 -22.60 -47.64
C ARG A 131 -15.06 -23.26 -46.55
N ALA A 132 -14.19 -24.20 -46.92
CA ALA A 132 -13.35 -24.90 -45.95
C ALA A 132 -12.29 -23.97 -45.30
N ALA A 133 -11.86 -22.91 -45.98
CA ALA A 133 -11.00 -21.88 -45.40
C ALA A 133 -11.77 -21.02 -44.40
N ALA A 134 -12.97 -20.55 -44.77
CA ALA A 134 -13.83 -19.75 -43.90
C ALA A 134 -14.23 -20.52 -42.63
N GLU A 135 -14.61 -21.80 -42.75
CA GLU A 135 -14.92 -22.66 -41.60
C GLU A 135 -13.74 -22.82 -40.64
N ARG A 136 -12.52 -23.02 -41.17
CA ARG A 136 -11.30 -23.12 -40.34
C ARG A 136 -10.99 -21.83 -39.61
N VAL A 137 -11.16 -20.68 -40.27
CA VAL A 137 -10.97 -19.37 -39.62
C VAL A 137 -12.02 -19.17 -38.54
N ALA A 138 -13.30 -19.46 -38.83
CA ALA A 138 -14.38 -19.34 -37.86
C ALA A 138 -14.20 -20.28 -36.65
N ALA A 139 -13.69 -21.50 -36.85
CA ALA A 139 -13.32 -22.39 -35.76
C ALA A 139 -12.18 -21.81 -34.91
N ALA A 140 -11.09 -21.36 -35.54
CA ALA A 140 -9.97 -20.78 -34.82
C ALA A 140 -10.33 -19.50 -34.03
N VAL A 141 -11.25 -18.68 -34.56
CA VAL A 141 -11.77 -17.51 -33.84
C VAL A 141 -12.58 -17.93 -32.61
N ARG A 142 -13.49 -18.91 -32.75
CA ARG A 142 -14.27 -19.43 -31.61
C ARG A 142 -13.36 -20.00 -30.53
N ASP A 143 -12.39 -20.83 -30.91
CA ASP A 143 -11.43 -21.42 -29.96
C ASP A 143 -10.64 -20.32 -29.21
N ALA A 144 -10.23 -19.26 -29.91
CA ALA A 144 -9.54 -18.13 -29.31
C ALA A 144 -10.45 -17.31 -28.37
N GLU A 145 -11.70 -17.09 -28.74
CA GLU A 145 -12.70 -16.41 -27.90
C GLU A 145 -13.00 -17.21 -26.62
N GLU A 146 -13.16 -18.53 -26.73
CA GLU A 146 -13.36 -19.42 -25.59
C GLU A 146 -12.15 -19.39 -24.64
N LEU A 147 -10.93 -19.45 -25.17
CA LEU A 147 -9.70 -19.36 -24.37
C LEU A 147 -9.57 -18.00 -23.67
N LEU A 148 -9.91 -16.90 -24.36
CA LEU A 148 -9.92 -15.56 -23.76
C LEU A 148 -10.99 -15.41 -22.67
N ALA A 149 -12.17 -16.00 -22.86
CA ALA A 149 -13.24 -15.99 -21.87
C ALA A 149 -12.82 -16.76 -20.61
N ALA A 150 -12.25 -17.96 -20.77
CA ALA A 150 -11.72 -18.75 -19.66
C ALA A 150 -10.61 -18.00 -18.90
N ALA A 151 -9.63 -17.44 -19.61
CA ALA A 151 -8.54 -16.69 -18.98
C ALA A 151 -9.03 -15.45 -18.20
N ARG A 152 -10.09 -14.78 -18.68
CA ARG A 152 -10.72 -13.65 -17.98
C ARG A 152 -11.46 -14.10 -16.72
N GLN A 153 -12.17 -15.22 -16.80
CA GLN A 153 -12.84 -15.79 -15.63
C GLN A 153 -11.82 -16.16 -14.56
N ASP A 154 -10.77 -16.90 -14.92
CA ASP A 154 -9.69 -17.27 -13.99
C ASP A 154 -9.05 -16.04 -13.35
N ALA A 155 -8.80 -14.98 -14.13
CA ALA A 155 -8.23 -13.74 -13.62
C ALA A 155 -9.16 -13.03 -12.60
N GLU A 156 -10.47 -12.99 -12.87
CA GLU A 156 -11.45 -12.43 -11.94
C GLU A 156 -11.59 -13.28 -10.67
N GLU A 157 -11.57 -14.61 -10.78
CA GLU A 157 -11.60 -15.52 -9.63
C GLU A 157 -10.38 -15.32 -8.71
N VAL A 158 -9.17 -15.26 -9.30
CA VAL A 158 -7.93 -14.99 -8.56
C VAL A 158 -7.97 -13.60 -7.90
N ARG A 159 -8.45 -12.59 -8.63
CA ARG A 159 -8.57 -11.22 -8.10
C ARG A 159 -9.57 -11.14 -6.96
N ALA A 160 -10.73 -11.79 -7.08
CA ALA A 160 -11.75 -11.85 -6.05
C ALA A 160 -11.24 -12.58 -4.80
N ALA A 161 -10.55 -13.71 -4.97
CA ALA A 161 -9.93 -14.44 -3.87
C ALA A 161 -8.87 -13.60 -3.14
N ALA A 162 -8.00 -12.90 -3.89
CA ALA A 162 -7.00 -12.00 -3.31
C ALA A 162 -7.63 -10.82 -2.56
N ALA A 163 -8.69 -10.21 -3.12
CA ALA A 163 -9.42 -9.12 -2.47
C ALA A 163 -10.08 -9.59 -1.16
N SER A 164 -10.71 -10.76 -1.17
CA SER A 164 -11.30 -11.38 0.02
C SER A 164 -10.25 -11.67 1.10
N ALA A 165 -9.12 -12.28 0.73
CA ALA A 165 -8.02 -12.55 1.65
C ALA A 165 -7.44 -11.26 2.27
N MET A 166 -7.34 -10.18 1.48
CA MET A 166 -6.88 -8.89 1.97
C MET A 166 -7.90 -8.26 2.94
N ALA A 167 -9.20 -8.34 2.64
CA ALA A 167 -10.25 -7.86 3.53
C ALA A 167 -10.24 -8.61 4.87
N ALA A 168 -10.17 -9.94 4.85
CA ALA A 168 -10.08 -10.76 6.05
C ALA A 168 -8.80 -10.49 6.86
N THR A 169 -7.69 -10.14 6.20
CA THR A 169 -6.47 -9.73 6.89
C THR A 169 -6.63 -8.38 7.58
N ARG A 170 -7.23 -7.40 6.91
CA ARG A 170 -7.52 -6.08 7.50
C ARG A 170 -8.43 -6.19 8.72
N GLU A 171 -9.48 -7.01 8.63
CA GLU A 171 -10.41 -7.25 9.74
C GLU A 171 -9.70 -7.88 10.95
N ARG A 172 -8.91 -8.94 10.72
CA ARG A 172 -8.11 -9.57 11.79
C ARG A 172 -7.13 -8.60 12.42
N THR A 173 -6.43 -7.80 11.61
CA THR A 173 -5.49 -6.80 12.12
C THR A 173 -6.22 -5.72 12.93
N ALA A 174 -7.35 -5.22 12.46
CA ALA A 174 -8.15 -4.24 13.20
C ALA A 174 -8.64 -4.79 14.54
N SER A 175 -9.09 -6.05 14.58
CA SER A 175 -9.47 -6.75 15.81
C SER A 175 -8.31 -6.87 16.80
N VAL A 176 -7.12 -7.28 16.32
CA VAL A 176 -5.90 -7.35 17.16
C VAL A 176 -5.52 -5.98 17.72
N LEU A 177 -5.57 -4.92 16.90
CA LEU A 177 -5.28 -3.56 17.34
C LEU A 177 -6.28 -3.07 18.38
N ALA A 178 -7.58 -3.28 18.18
CA ALA A 178 -8.61 -2.91 19.15
C ALA A 178 -8.43 -3.63 20.50
N HIS A 179 -8.07 -4.92 20.47
CA HIS A 179 -7.76 -5.67 21.68
C HIS A 179 -6.51 -5.12 22.39
N GLN A 180 -5.45 -4.78 21.64
CA GLN A 180 -4.26 -4.14 22.21
C GLN A 180 -4.57 -2.77 22.83
N GLU A 181 -5.39 -1.95 22.19
CA GLU A 181 -5.82 -0.65 22.72
C GLU A 181 -6.60 -0.82 24.02
N GLN A 182 -7.49 -1.81 24.10
CA GLN A 182 -8.22 -2.14 25.32
C GLN A 182 -7.27 -2.57 26.45
N GLU A 183 -6.37 -3.53 26.19
CA GLU A 183 -5.35 -3.97 27.14
C GLU A 183 -4.50 -2.81 27.66
N HIS A 184 -4.08 -1.90 26.78
CA HIS A 184 -3.32 -0.72 27.17
C HIS A 184 -4.15 0.29 27.97
N ALA A 185 -5.44 0.43 27.69
CA ALA A 185 -6.34 1.29 28.46
C ALA A 185 -6.56 0.71 29.87
N GLU A 186 -6.75 -0.61 29.98
CA GLU A 186 -6.92 -1.30 31.26
C GLU A 186 -5.66 -1.20 32.13
N ARG A 187 -4.46 -1.43 31.55
CA ARG A 187 -3.18 -1.25 32.26
C ARG A 187 -2.95 0.20 32.70
N ARG A 188 -3.30 1.18 31.87
CA ARG A 188 -3.22 2.61 32.24
C ARG A 188 -4.14 2.92 33.42
N LYS A 189 -5.39 2.48 33.35
CA LYS A 189 -6.36 2.66 34.44
C LYS A 189 -5.88 2.02 35.74
N ALA A 190 -5.29 0.82 35.67
CA ALA A 190 -4.72 0.15 36.85
C ALA A 190 -3.55 0.95 37.44
N ALA A 191 -2.59 1.39 36.60
CA ALA A 191 -1.46 2.21 37.03
C ALA A 191 -1.89 3.56 37.63
N GLU A 192 -2.87 4.23 37.02
CA GLU A 192 -3.46 5.48 37.55
C GLU A 192 -4.12 5.25 38.91
N ALA A 193 -4.83 4.14 39.10
CA ALA A 193 -5.44 3.79 40.38
C ALA A 193 -4.40 3.49 41.47
N GLU A 194 -3.31 2.78 41.12
CA GLU A 194 -2.19 2.53 42.05
C GLU A 194 -1.50 3.84 42.46
N LEU A 195 -1.25 4.75 41.51
CA LEU A 195 -0.67 6.07 41.79
C LEU A 195 -1.59 6.89 42.70
N ALA A 196 -2.88 6.97 42.39
CA ALA A 196 -3.86 7.70 43.21
C ALA A 196 -3.96 7.12 44.63
N ALA A 197 -3.90 5.79 44.78
CA ALA A 197 -3.89 5.14 46.08
C ALA A 197 -2.61 5.45 46.87
N GLY A 198 -1.45 5.48 46.19
CA GLY A 198 -0.16 5.87 46.77
C GLY A 198 -0.15 7.33 47.23
N GLU A 199 -0.66 8.25 46.39
CA GLU A 199 -0.81 9.66 46.72
C GLU A 199 -1.73 9.86 47.94
N ALA A 200 -2.89 9.20 47.96
CA ALA A 200 -3.81 9.26 49.10
C ALA A 200 -3.18 8.72 50.39
N ALA A 201 -2.39 7.65 50.32
CA ALA A 201 -1.68 7.10 51.47
C ALA A 201 -0.56 8.03 51.97
N LEU A 202 0.16 8.69 51.05
CA LEU A 202 1.17 9.69 51.40
C LEU A 202 0.53 10.91 52.05
N GLU A 203 -0.56 11.44 51.50
CA GLU A 203 -1.30 12.56 52.07
C GLU A 203 -1.85 12.24 53.47
N ALA A 204 -2.41 11.04 53.66
CA ALA A 204 -2.86 10.59 54.98
C ALA A 204 -1.71 10.54 55.99
N ARG A 205 -0.54 10.02 55.60
CA ARG A 205 0.66 9.98 56.46
C ARG A 205 1.19 11.38 56.74
N HIS A 206 1.19 12.28 55.74
CA HIS A 206 1.61 13.67 55.90
C HIS A 206 0.68 14.42 56.86
N ALA A 207 -0.64 14.22 56.77
CA ALA A 207 -1.61 14.77 57.70
C ALA A 207 -1.39 14.27 59.13
N GLU A 208 -1.21 12.96 59.33
CA GLU A 208 -0.92 12.36 60.64
C GLU A 208 0.38 12.93 61.26
N LEU A 209 1.46 13.00 60.48
CA LEU A 209 2.73 13.55 60.95
C LEU A 209 2.64 15.04 61.28
N THR A 210 1.89 15.80 60.49
CA THR A 210 1.63 17.22 60.72
C THR A 210 0.84 17.41 62.02
N GLU A 211 -0.27 16.68 62.20
CA GLU A 211 -1.08 16.72 63.43
C GLU A 211 -0.23 16.38 64.66
N ARG A 212 0.60 15.34 64.57
CA ARG A 212 1.52 14.95 65.65
C ARG A 212 2.56 16.04 65.94
N ALA A 213 3.13 16.66 64.90
CA ALA A 213 4.09 17.74 65.06
C ALA A 213 3.45 18.98 65.70
N GLU A 214 2.25 19.36 65.27
CA GLU A 214 1.46 20.45 65.85
C GLU A 214 1.12 20.18 67.32
N ALA A 215 0.71 18.95 67.66
CA ALA A 215 0.43 18.54 69.04
C ALA A 215 1.68 18.65 69.93
N LEU A 216 2.85 18.17 69.45
CA LEU A 216 4.13 18.28 70.15
C LEU A 216 4.57 19.74 70.30
N LEU A 217 4.38 20.58 69.28
CA LEU A 217 4.66 22.01 69.34
C LEU A 217 3.75 22.71 70.36
N ALA A 218 2.46 22.38 70.39
CA ALA A 218 1.53 22.92 71.38
C ALA A 218 1.90 22.48 72.81
N GLU A 219 2.32 21.24 73.00
CA GLU A 219 2.83 20.72 74.28
C GLU A 219 4.11 21.42 74.72
N ALA A 220 5.11 21.52 73.84
CA ALA A 220 6.33 22.27 74.09
C ALA A 220 6.06 23.75 74.40
N GLY A 221 5.10 24.36 73.70
CA GLY A 221 4.63 25.72 73.96
C GLY A 221 4.01 25.88 75.35
N ARG A 222 3.18 24.92 75.80
CA ARG A 222 2.63 24.91 77.17
C ARG A 222 3.74 24.76 78.22
N HIS A 223 4.70 23.86 78.01
CA HIS A 223 5.85 23.70 78.91
C HIS A 223 6.72 24.96 78.96
N LEU A 224 6.95 25.62 77.82
CA LEU A 224 7.67 26.87 77.77
C LEU A 224 6.93 27.98 78.52
N ALA A 225 5.62 28.12 78.31
CA ALA A 225 4.80 29.09 79.02
C ALA A 225 4.82 28.86 80.53
N ALA A 226 4.64 27.61 80.98
CA ALA A 226 4.69 27.25 82.40
C ALA A 226 6.08 27.49 83.03
N THR A 227 7.17 27.21 82.31
CA THR A 227 8.53 27.48 82.80
C THR A 227 8.84 28.98 82.84
N GLN A 228 8.35 29.75 81.87
CA GLN A 228 8.45 31.21 81.89
C GLN A 228 7.65 31.82 83.04
N GLU A 229 6.44 31.34 83.30
CA GLU A 229 5.60 31.78 84.42
C GLU A 229 6.24 31.43 85.76
N ALA A 230 6.74 30.20 85.93
CA ALA A 230 7.49 29.80 87.12
C ALA A 230 8.77 30.62 87.32
N ALA A 231 9.49 30.96 86.23
CA ALA A 231 10.66 31.83 86.30
C ALA A 231 10.28 33.27 86.69
N ARG A 232 9.15 33.80 86.19
CA ARG A 232 8.61 35.11 86.60
C ARG A 232 8.22 35.11 88.07
N HIS A 233 7.45 34.13 88.53
CA HIS A 233 7.10 34.03 89.95
C HIS A 233 8.32 33.83 90.83
N GLY A 234 9.29 33.02 90.41
CA GLY A 234 10.56 32.88 91.14
C GLY A 234 11.34 34.20 91.22
N GLN A 235 11.33 34.99 90.15
CA GLN A 235 11.91 36.33 90.12
C GLN A 235 11.15 37.29 91.05
N GLU A 236 9.82 37.34 90.96
CA GLU A 236 8.94 38.15 91.82
C GLU A 236 9.10 37.79 93.31
N ASP A 237 9.14 36.49 93.63
CA ASP A 237 9.37 35.99 95.00
C ASP A 237 10.77 36.36 95.51
N ALA A 238 11.79 36.29 94.65
CA ALA A 238 13.14 36.70 94.99
C ALA A 238 13.22 38.22 95.25
N GLU A 239 12.55 39.02 94.43
CA GLU A 239 12.44 40.48 94.61
C GLU A 239 11.65 40.84 95.88
N ALA A 240 10.55 40.13 96.17
CA ALA A 240 9.77 40.31 97.39
C ALA A 240 10.59 39.96 98.65
N ARG A 241 11.31 38.82 98.65
CA ARG A 241 12.23 38.45 99.74
C ARG A 241 13.39 39.44 99.89
N ALA A 242 13.93 39.93 98.79
CA ALA A 242 14.97 40.96 98.84
C ALA A 242 14.42 42.26 99.46
N ALA A 243 13.21 42.68 99.11
CA ALA A 243 12.54 43.84 99.70
C ALA A 243 12.25 43.64 101.19
N GLU A 244 11.79 42.44 101.60
CA GLU A 244 11.55 42.08 103.00
C GLU A 244 12.84 42.09 103.82
N LEU A 245 13.91 41.46 103.32
CA LEU A 245 15.24 41.50 103.95
C LEU A 245 15.79 42.93 104.07
N LEU A 246 15.59 43.77 103.04
CA LEU A 246 15.99 45.18 103.09
C LEU A 246 15.15 45.96 104.11
N ALA A 247 13.85 45.66 104.26
CA ALA A 247 13.00 46.26 105.27
C ALA A 247 13.40 45.83 106.69
N GLU A 248 13.68 44.53 106.91
CA GLU A 248 14.23 44.03 108.17
C GLU A 248 15.58 44.67 108.50
N ALA A 249 16.46 44.81 107.51
CA ALA A 249 17.74 45.49 107.66
C ALA A 249 17.56 46.95 108.08
N ARG A 250 16.60 47.68 107.48
CA ARG A 250 16.24 49.05 107.88
C ARG A 250 15.67 49.12 109.29
N VAL A 251 14.80 48.20 109.69
CA VAL A 251 14.28 48.14 111.08
C VAL A 251 15.43 47.87 112.06
N ARG A 252 16.38 47.02 111.69
CA ARG A 252 17.58 46.74 112.50
C ARG A 252 18.49 47.96 112.57
N GLU A 253 18.69 48.66 111.46
CA GLU A 253 19.41 49.94 111.38
C GLU A 253 18.75 50.97 112.28
N GLU A 254 17.44 51.22 112.15
CA GLU A 254 16.68 52.15 112.99
C GLU A 254 16.75 51.79 114.48
N ARG A 255 16.72 50.49 114.80
CA ARG A 255 16.89 50.01 116.18
C ARG A 255 18.29 50.30 116.69
N VAL A 256 19.33 50.05 115.89
CA VAL A 256 20.72 50.36 116.24
C VAL A 256 20.88 51.87 116.43
N VAL A 257 20.31 52.69 115.55
CA VAL A 257 20.31 54.17 115.67
C VAL A 257 19.64 54.61 116.95
N ARG A 258 18.43 54.12 117.27
CA ARG A 258 17.75 54.45 118.53
C ARG A 258 18.51 53.96 119.77
N GLU A 259 19.16 52.82 119.69
CA GLU A 259 19.99 52.27 120.77
C GLU A 259 21.28 53.09 120.95
N THR A 260 21.88 53.58 119.87
CA THR A 260 23.01 54.52 119.92
C THR A 260 22.58 55.88 120.46
N GLU A 261 21.42 56.41 120.05
CA GLU A 261 20.84 57.63 120.61
C GLU A 261 20.53 57.50 122.11
N ARG A 262 20.02 56.34 122.56
CA ARG A 262 19.78 56.07 123.99
C ARG A 262 21.08 56.04 124.77
N ILE A 263 22.10 55.34 124.26
CA ILE A 263 23.43 55.28 124.89
C ILE A 263 24.05 56.69 124.96
N LEU A 264 23.89 57.51 123.91
CA LEU A 264 24.34 58.90 123.94
C LEU A 264 23.60 59.72 125.01
N ARG A 265 22.29 59.56 125.16
CA ARG A 265 21.52 60.21 126.25
C ARG A 265 21.91 59.73 127.65
N GLU A 266 22.12 58.42 127.84
CA GLU A 266 22.58 57.87 129.13
C GLU A 266 24.00 58.38 129.49
N HIS A 267 24.87 58.58 128.50
CA HIS A 267 26.18 59.20 128.71
C HIS A 267 26.11 60.71 128.99
N GLU A 268 25.11 61.41 128.45
CA GLU A 268 24.83 62.82 128.71
C GLU A 268 24.27 63.01 130.14
N GLU A 269 23.30 62.17 130.54
CA GLU A 269 22.74 62.11 131.89
C GLU A 269 23.80 61.74 132.95
N GLY A 270 24.71 60.81 132.65
CA GLY A 270 25.85 60.50 133.52
C GLY A 270 26.86 61.67 133.66
N ARG A 271 26.94 62.56 132.68
CA ARG A 271 27.75 63.79 132.74
C ARG A 271 27.09 64.86 133.63
N GLU A 272 25.77 64.96 133.55
CA GLU A 272 24.99 65.90 134.36
C GLU A 272 24.90 65.48 135.84
N GLU A 273 24.81 64.18 136.14
CA GLU A 273 24.80 63.66 137.52
C GLU A 273 26.14 63.87 138.25
N VAL A 274 27.27 63.73 137.55
CA VAL A 274 28.61 64.02 138.10
C VAL A 274 28.79 65.53 138.34
N GLN A 275 28.24 66.40 137.46
CA GLN A 275 28.23 67.85 137.69
C GLN A 275 27.34 68.25 138.86
N ALA A 276 26.17 67.63 139.02
CA ALA A 276 25.25 67.88 140.13
C ALA A 276 25.82 67.43 141.49
N HIS A 277 26.54 66.31 141.55
CA HIS A 277 27.20 65.84 142.77
C HIS A 277 28.38 66.74 143.17
N MET A 278 29.16 67.24 142.18
CA MET A 278 30.22 68.24 142.40
C MET A 278 29.69 69.63 142.77
N ALA A 279 28.44 69.97 142.41
CA ALA A 279 27.74 71.18 142.86
C ALA A 279 27.24 71.04 144.31
N HIS A 280 26.79 69.85 144.72
CA HIS A 280 26.32 69.58 146.08
C HIS A 280 27.45 69.51 147.12
N VAL A 281 28.62 68.97 146.74
CA VAL A 281 29.84 69.03 147.56
C VAL A 281 30.36 70.47 147.68
N ARG A 282 30.27 71.28 146.61
CA ARG A 282 30.58 72.73 146.66
C ARG A 282 29.59 73.51 147.53
N SER A 283 28.31 73.19 147.50
CA SER A 283 27.27 73.86 148.30
C SER A 283 27.34 73.53 149.79
N SER A 284 27.80 72.33 150.17
CA SER A 284 27.86 71.92 151.58
C SER A 284 29.16 72.37 152.28
N LEU A 285 30.25 72.55 151.53
CA LEU A 285 31.47 73.23 152.01
C LEU A 285 31.29 74.76 152.11
N ALA A 286 30.37 75.36 151.34
CA ALA A 286 30.06 76.79 151.37
C ALA A 286 29.21 77.23 152.57
N ALA A 287 28.51 76.31 153.25
CA ALA A 287 27.73 76.62 154.45
C ALA A 287 28.57 76.60 155.75
N LEU A 288 29.82 76.13 155.72
CA LEU A 288 30.73 76.17 156.88
C LEU A 288 31.71 77.36 156.88
N THR A 289 31.92 78.06 155.76
CA THR A 289 32.86 79.21 155.68
C THR A 289 32.62 80.03 154.40
N GLY A 290 32.39 81.34 154.48
CA GLY A 290 32.08 82.17 153.30
C GLY A 290 33.17 82.28 152.21
N ARG A 291 32.74 82.35 150.93
CA ARG A 291 33.37 82.99 149.72
C ARG A 291 32.50 82.72 148.47
N VAL A 292 31.87 83.74 147.86
CA VAL A 292 32.32 84.58 146.70
C VAL A 292 32.33 83.83 145.35
N THR A 293 31.24 84.05 144.58
CA THR A 293 31.10 84.49 143.15
C THR A 293 31.99 83.88 142.02
N PRO A 294 31.82 84.28 140.75
CA PRO A 294 30.91 83.70 139.75
C PRO A 294 31.70 83.25 138.49
N GLU A 295 31.05 83.28 137.32
CA GLU A 295 31.57 83.24 135.94
C GLU A 295 31.77 81.86 135.29
N GLU A 296 31.71 81.68 133.97
CA GLU A 296 31.18 82.37 132.77
C GLU A 296 31.83 81.58 131.60
N ASN A 297 31.25 81.68 130.40
CA ASN A 297 31.81 81.28 129.10
C ASN A 297 31.72 79.81 128.73
N ALA A 298 31.58 79.43 127.47
CA ALA A 298 31.26 80.03 126.17
C ALA A 298 31.63 78.92 125.16
N ASP A 299 31.13 79.04 123.93
CA ASP A 299 31.73 78.48 122.71
C ASP A 299 31.70 76.96 122.49
N GLU A 300 31.60 76.45 121.27
CA GLU A 300 31.18 76.95 119.95
C GLU A 300 31.28 75.72 119.03
N GLY A 301 30.52 75.71 117.93
CA GLY A 301 31.11 75.31 116.65
C GLY A 301 30.72 73.97 116.01
N ALA A 302 30.18 74.14 114.80
CA ALA A 302 30.12 73.23 113.62
C ALA A 302 29.02 72.17 113.53
#